data_AF-I7ZNZ2-F1
#
_entry.id   AF-I7ZNZ2-F1
#
_cell.length_a   1.000
_cell.length_b   1.000
_cell.length_c   1.000
_cell.angle_alpha   90.00
_cell.angle_beta   90.00
_cell.angle_gamma   90.00
#
_symmetry.space_group_name_H-M   'P 1'
#
loop_
_entity.id
_entity.type
_entity.pdbx_description
1 polymer ?
#
loop_
_entity_poly.entity_id
_entity_poly.type
_entity_poly.pdbx_seq_one_letter_code
_entity_poly.pdbx_strand_id
1 'polypeptide(L)'
;MQGRYIEHQALKAFGGRERISMVTSLRLKSPFIRDETIIRPLLPTTPKSTLHYQYAEYRLENLEERVRHQLKVMRQHKKANRDFDVASTRKFLLGEREFIDAMLEELEDP
;
A
#
# COMPACT_ATOMS: atom_id res chain seq x y z
N MET A 1 -12.41 8.47 5.41
CA MET A 1 -12.62 7.86 6.75
C MET A 1 -11.49 6.88 7.00
N GLN A 2 -10.77 7.02 8.11
CA GLN A 2 -9.77 6.03 8.53
C GLN A 2 -10.47 4.84 9.19
N GLY A 3 -11.21 4.05 8.41
CA GLY A 3 -12.04 2.97 8.93
C GLY A 3 -11.28 1.89 9.71
N ARG A 4 -9.96 1.78 9.49
CA ARG A 4 -9.07 0.90 10.26
C ARG A 4 -8.75 1.42 11.67
N TYR A 5 -8.82 2.74 11.87
CA TYR A 5 -8.45 3.39 13.13
C TYR A 5 -9.66 3.87 13.94
N ILE A 6 -10.82 3.96 13.29
CA ILE A 6 -12.05 4.47 13.88
C ILE A 6 -13.09 3.36 13.77
N GLU A 7 -13.61 2.93 14.92
CA GLU A 7 -14.78 2.06 14.96
C GLU A 7 -15.94 2.78 14.27
N HIS A 8 -16.50 2.15 13.25
CA HIS A 8 -17.57 2.73 12.45
C HIS A 8 -18.54 1.65 12.02
N GLN A 9 -19.80 2.03 11.84
CA GLN A 9 -20.86 1.13 11.41
C GLN A 9 -21.72 1.78 10.34
N ALA A 10 -21.96 1.06 9.25
CA ALA A 10 -22.93 1.45 8.22
C ALA A 10 -24.34 1.06 8.68
N LEU A 11 -25.01 1.96 9.41
CA LEU A 11 -26.39 1.75 9.87
C LEU A 11 -27.41 1.90 8.73
N LYS A 12 -28.48 1.11 8.80
CA LYS A 12 -29.63 1.17 7.88
C LYS A 12 -30.23 2.58 7.84
N ALA A 13 -30.75 2.98 6.68
CA ALA A 13 -31.52 4.22 6.54
C ALA A 13 -32.80 4.15 7.40
N PHE A 14 -32.78 4.77 8.57
CA PHE A 14 -33.96 4.86 9.44
C PHE A 14 -34.86 6.01 8.98
N GLY A 15 -36.12 5.72 8.68
CA GLY A 15 -37.10 6.73 8.22
C GLY A 15 -36.99 7.16 6.75
N GLY A 16 -36.09 6.56 5.96
CA GLY A 16 -35.89 6.86 4.54
C GLY A 16 -35.76 5.60 3.68
N ARG A 17 -35.93 5.74 2.36
CA ARG A 17 -35.87 4.61 1.42
C ARG A 17 -34.43 4.21 1.04
N GLU A 18 -33.51 5.17 1.00
CA GLU A 18 -32.11 4.94 0.58
C GLU A 18 -31.14 5.88 1.31
N ARG A 19 -29.93 5.39 1.57
CA ARG A 19 -28.79 6.19 2.04
C ARG A 19 -27.57 5.82 1.21
N ILE A 20 -27.06 6.78 0.45
CA ILE A 20 -25.83 6.62 -0.34
C ILE A 20 -24.70 7.34 0.40
N SER A 21 -23.56 6.67 0.56
CA SER A 21 -22.33 7.26 1.08
C SER A 21 -21.18 6.98 0.13
N MET A 22 -20.35 7.97 -0.14
CA MET A 22 -19.14 7.83 -0.95
C MET A 22 -17.90 7.95 -0.05
N VAL A 23 -16.93 7.07 -0.25
CA VAL A 23 -15.62 7.12 0.42
C VAL A 23 -14.55 7.31 -0.65
N THR A 24 -13.86 8.44 -0.59
CA THR A 24 -12.68 8.67 -1.43
C THR A 24 -11.43 8.30 -0.64
N SER A 25 -10.73 7.26 -1.10
CA SER A 25 -9.42 6.89 -0.57
C SER A 25 -8.37 7.84 -1.12
N LEU A 26 -7.67 8.56 -0.25
CA LEU A 26 -6.55 9.40 -0.64
C LEU A 26 -5.26 8.58 -0.60
N ARG A 27 -4.47 8.65 -1.66
CA ARG A 27 -3.13 8.04 -1.72
C ARG A 27 -2.12 8.98 -1.05
N LEU A 28 -1.18 8.40 -0.32
CA LEU A 28 -0.07 9.16 0.25
C LEU A 28 0.83 9.68 -0.87
N LYS A 29 1.33 10.92 -0.71
CA LYS A 29 2.22 11.56 -1.69
C LYS A 29 3.60 10.89 -1.79
N SER A 30 4.01 10.18 -0.74
CA SER A 30 5.32 9.55 -0.63
C SER A 30 5.16 8.05 -0.37
N PRO A 31 5.84 7.18 -1.15
CA PRO A 31 5.78 5.74 -0.96
C PRO A 31 6.57 5.26 0.26
N PHE A 32 7.31 6.16 0.93
CA PHE A 32 8.07 5.86 2.16
C PHE A 32 7.24 6.01 3.43
N ILE A 33 6.01 6.54 3.33
CA ILE A 33 5.09 6.61 4.44
C ILE A 33 4.36 5.27 4.54
N ARG A 34 4.12 4.82 5.78
CA ARG A 34 3.38 3.59 6.05
C ARG A 34 2.02 3.63 5.36
N ASP A 35 1.79 2.66 4.47
CA ASP A 35 0.55 2.44 3.76
C ASP A 35 -0.12 1.16 4.28
N GLU A 36 -1.36 1.29 4.74
CA GLU A 36 -2.18 0.24 5.34
C GLU A 36 -3.39 -0.15 4.49
N THR A 37 -3.29 0.10 3.18
CA THR A 37 -4.30 -0.31 2.22
C THR A 37 -4.56 -1.82 2.30
N ILE A 38 -5.83 -2.17 2.54
CA ILE A 38 -6.35 -3.54 2.56
C ILE A 38 -7.54 -3.63 1.60
N ILE A 39 -7.70 -4.78 0.95
CA ILE A 39 -8.77 -5.02 -0.04
C ILE A 39 -9.71 -6.15 0.37
N ARG A 40 -9.31 -7.03 1.30
CA ARG A 40 -10.14 -8.14 1.77
C ARG A 40 -11.59 -7.75 2.14
N PRO A 41 -11.86 -6.64 2.85
CA PRO A 41 -13.24 -6.25 3.19
C PRO A 41 -14.12 -5.89 1.99
N LEU A 42 -13.52 -5.53 0.85
CA LEU A 42 -14.22 -5.10 -0.36
C LEU A 42 -14.51 -6.27 -1.32
N LEU A 43 -13.76 -7.37 -1.22
CA LEU A 43 -13.89 -8.55 -2.08
C LEU A 43 -15.32 -9.11 -2.20
N PRO A 44 -16.17 -9.13 -1.15
CA PRO A 44 -17.54 -9.65 -1.28
C PRO A 44 -18.47 -8.78 -2.14
N THR A 45 -18.13 -7.51 -2.32
CA THR A 45 -19.02 -6.50 -2.94
C THR A 45 -18.50 -5.93 -4.26
N THR A 46 -17.24 -6.22 -4.61
CA THR A 46 -16.55 -5.62 -5.75
C THR A 46 -16.02 -6.71 -6.69
N PRO A 47 -16.03 -6.51 -8.02
CA PRO A 47 -15.42 -7.45 -8.95
C PRO A 47 -13.94 -7.72 -8.59
N LYS A 48 -13.64 -8.98 -8.22
CA LYS A 48 -12.31 -9.40 -7.73
C LYS A 48 -11.19 -9.01 -8.69
N SER A 49 -11.34 -9.33 -9.98
CA SER A 49 -10.33 -9.03 -11.01
C SER A 49 -9.96 -7.55 -11.06
N THR A 50 -10.95 -6.65 -10.97
CA THR A 50 -10.72 -5.21 -10.98
C THR A 50 -10.01 -4.77 -9.71
N LEU A 51 -10.45 -5.28 -8.55
CA LEU A 51 -9.90 -4.88 -7.25
C LEU A 51 -8.45 -5.33 -7.08
N HIS A 52 -8.13 -6.58 -7.43
CA HIS A 52 -6.76 -7.09 -7.40
C HIS A 52 -5.86 -6.35 -8.39
N TYR A 53 -6.35 -6.05 -9.60
CA TYR A 53 -5.60 -5.24 -10.57
C TYR A 53 -5.23 -3.87 -9.99
N GLN A 54 -6.21 -3.11 -9.50
CA GLN A 54 -5.99 -1.77 -8.96
C GLN A 54 -5.07 -1.78 -7.74
N TYR A 55 -5.20 -2.79 -6.88
CA TYR A 55 -4.34 -2.96 -5.73
C TYR A 55 -2.90 -3.26 -6.13
N ALA A 56 -2.70 -4.25 -7.00
CA ALA A 56 -1.37 -4.67 -7.44
C ALA A 56 -0.66 -3.54 -8.19
N GLU A 57 -1.35 -2.87 -9.12
CA GLU A 57 -0.82 -1.72 -9.87
C GLU A 57 -0.31 -0.64 -8.92
N TYR A 58 -1.14 -0.17 -7.99
CA TYR A 58 -0.76 0.86 -7.02
C TYR A 58 0.44 0.44 -6.15
N ARG A 59 0.43 -0.79 -5.63
CA ARG A 59 1.49 -1.26 -4.74
C ARG A 59 2.81 -1.49 -5.48
N LEU A 60 2.75 -1.89 -6.75
CA LEU A 60 3.93 -2.02 -7.61
C LEU A 60 4.51 -0.66 -8.00
N GLU A 61 3.69 0.36 -8.26
CA GLU A 61 4.16 1.75 -8.46
C GLU A 61 4.96 2.24 -7.24
N ASN A 62 4.45 2.00 -6.03
CA ASN A 62 5.15 2.35 -4.79
C ASN A 62 6.49 1.62 -4.67
N LEU A 63 6.53 0.31 -4.98
CA LEU A 63 7.76 -0.49 -4.94
C LEU A 63 8.78 0.01 -5.96
N GLU A 64 8.35 0.35 -7.17
CA GLU A 64 9.20 0.90 -8.22
C GLU A 64 9.88 2.19 -7.75
N GLU A 65 9.12 3.13 -7.18
CA GLU A 65 9.66 4.40 -6.69
C GLU A 65 10.66 4.21 -5.54
N ARG A 66 10.37 3.30 -4.60
CA ARG A 66 11.25 2.97 -3.47
C ARG A 66 12.58 2.38 -3.94
N VAL A 67 12.54 1.41 -4.85
CA VAL A 67 13.74 0.80 -5.44
C VAL A 67 14.54 1.83 -6.24
N ARG A 68 13.86 2.65 -7.05
CA ARG A 68 14.50 3.72 -7.83
C ARG A 68 15.23 4.72 -6.93
N HIS A 69 14.62 5.10 -5.81
CA HIS A 69 15.24 5.97 -4.82
C HIS A 69 16.48 5.31 -4.19
N GLN A 70 16.40 4.05 -3.76
CA GLN A 70 17.53 3.34 -3.17
C GLN A 70 18.72 3.25 -4.15
N LEU A 71 18.45 2.95 -5.43
CA LEU A 71 19.48 2.96 -6.47
C LEU A 71 20.13 4.34 -6.64
N LYS A 72 19.35 5.43 -6.53
CA LYS A 72 19.87 6.79 -6.58
C LYS A 72 20.82 7.07 -5.41
N VAL A 73 20.44 6.66 -4.19
CA VAL A 73 21.29 6.78 -2.99
C VAL A 73 22.60 6.00 -3.18
N MET A 74 22.54 4.74 -3.60
CA MET A 74 23.74 3.92 -3.84
C MET A 74 24.68 4.55 -4.87
N ARG A 75 24.14 5.07 -5.97
CA ARG A 75 24.93 5.78 -7.00
C ARG A 75 25.56 7.06 -6.48
N GLN A 76 24.87 7.81 -5.62
CA GLN A 76 25.41 9.02 -4.99
C GLN A 76 26.56 8.69 -4.02
N HIS A 77 26.42 7.64 -3.21
CA HIS A 77 27.49 7.17 -2.34
C HIS A 77 28.74 6.78 -3.13
N LYS A 78 28.57 6.02 -4.22
CA LYS A 78 29.67 5.66 -5.12
C LYS A 78 30.35 6.89 -5.72
N LYS A 79 29.58 7.88 -6.19
CA LYS A 79 30.13 9.15 -6.72
C LYS A 79 30.90 9.95 -5.68
N ALA A 80 30.52 9.84 -4.41
CA ALA A 80 31.18 10.50 -3.28
C ALA A 80 32.38 9.70 -2.73
N ASN A 81 32.81 8.61 -3.39
CA ASN A 81 33.84 7.68 -2.89
C ASN A 81 33.60 7.20 -1.45
N ARG A 82 32.33 7.06 -1.05
CA ARG A 82 31.96 6.45 0.22
C ARG A 82 31.91 4.94 0.07
N ASP A 83 32.33 4.24 1.11
CA ASP A 83 32.18 2.79 1.18
C ASP A 83 30.71 2.37 1.09
N PHE A 84 30.51 1.16 0.60
CA PHE A 84 29.17 0.59 0.46
C PHE A 84 28.59 0.23 1.83
N ASP A 85 27.45 0.82 2.16
CA ASP A 85 26.73 0.54 3.41
C ASP A 85 25.86 -0.72 3.26
N VAL A 86 26.46 -1.85 3.63
CA VAL A 86 25.80 -3.16 3.65
C VAL A 86 24.63 -3.18 4.64
N ALA A 87 24.77 -2.54 5.80
CA ALA A 87 23.76 -2.58 6.86
C ALA A 87 22.49 -1.82 6.45
N SER A 88 22.65 -0.61 5.90
CA SER A 88 21.54 0.19 5.38
C SER A 88 20.85 -0.51 4.21
N THR A 89 21.61 -1.08 3.27
CA THR A 89 21.03 -1.80 2.12
C THR A 89 20.26 -3.04 2.59
N ARG A 90 20.80 -3.80 3.55
CA ARG A 90 20.09 -4.95 4.14
C ARG A 90 18.80 -4.51 4.84
N LYS A 91 18.83 -3.40 5.59
CA LYS A 91 17.65 -2.85 6.26
C LYS A 91 16.55 -2.47 5.26
N PHE A 92 16.92 -1.81 4.16
CA PHE A 92 16.00 -1.49 3.07
C PHE A 92 15.35 -2.76 2.51
N LEU A 93 16.15 -3.76 2.13
CA LEU A 93 15.63 -5.00 1.54
C LEU A 93 14.71 -5.78 2.49
N LEU A 94 15.00 -5.78 3.79
CA LEU A 94 14.11 -6.38 4.79
C LEU A 94 12.76 -5.64 4.86
N GLY A 95 12.77 -4.31 4.79
CA GLY A 95 11.53 -3.52 4.75
C GLY A 95 10.74 -3.71 3.45
N GLU A 96 11.42 -3.87 2.31
CA GLU A 96 10.73 -4.21 1.05
C GLU A 96 10.17 -5.65 1.08
N ARG A 97 10.85 -6.59 1.73
CA ARG A 97 10.32 -7.95 1.94
C ARG A 97 9.03 -7.92 2.75
N GLU A 98 9.01 -7.23 3.90
CA GLU A 98 7.80 -7.08 4.72
C GLU A 98 6.65 -6.42 3.92
N PHE A 99 6.98 -5.46 3.05
CA PHE A 99 5.99 -4.82 2.19
C PHE A 99 5.39 -5.79 1.16
N ILE A 100 6.24 -6.65 0.55
CA ILE A 100 5.81 -7.69 -0.39
C ILE A 100 5.01 -8.78 0.32
N ASP A 101 5.45 -9.23 1.50
CA ASP A 101 4.72 -10.23 2.30
C ASP A 101 3.29 -9.74 2.61
N ALA A 102 3.14 -8.46 3.00
CA ALA A 102 1.83 -7.84 3.20
C ALA A 102 1.00 -7.74 1.91
N MET A 103 1.63 -7.60 0.74
CA MET A 103 0.91 -7.66 -0.54
C MET A 103 0.41 -9.06 -0.86
N LEU A 104 1.23 -10.08 -0.60
CA LEU A 104 0.87 -11.47 -0.84
C LEU A 104 -0.33 -11.86 0.02
N GLU A 105 -0.35 -11.46 1.29
CA GLU A 105 -1.49 -11.66 2.19
C GLU A 105 -2.81 -11.13 1.60
N GLU A 106 -2.79 -9.99 0.90
CA GLU A 106 -4.01 -9.40 0.31
C GLU A 106 -4.37 -10.00 -1.06
N LEU A 107 -3.41 -10.63 -1.75
CA LEU A 107 -3.59 -11.24 -3.08
C LEU A 107 -3.90 -12.75 -3.02
N GLU A 108 -3.97 -13.35 -1.85
CA GLU A 108 -4.40 -14.74 -1.70
C GLU A 108 -5.82 -14.95 -2.24
N ASP A 109 -5.95 -15.88 -3.19
CA ASP A 109 -7.25 -16.38 -3.64
C ASP A 109 -7.84 -17.26 -2.52
N PRO A 110 -9.14 -17.13 -2.20
CA PRO A 110 -9.78 -17.92 -1.15
C PRO A 110 -9.90 -19.41 -1.51
#